data_AF-F3ZXW0-F1
#
_entry.id   AF-F3ZXW0-F1
#
_cell.length_a   1.000
_cell.length_b   1.000
_cell.length_c   1.000
_cell.angle_alpha   90.00
_cell.angle_beta   90.00
_cell.angle_gamma   90.00
#
_symmetry.space_group_name_H-M   'P 1'
#
loop_
_entity.id
_entity.type
_entity.pdbx_description
1 polymer ?
#
loop_
_entity_poly.entity_id
_entity_poly.type
_entity_poly.pdbx_seq_one_letter_code
_entity_poly.pdbx_strand_id
1 'polypeptide(L)'
;MGVFNTVAKKIKNLQLWGLIFIASSAAGWYGYYLPRADSFMIHWLIMLVAGCVIYGYKNNILFKMFGNKSVPIILSDIIISAACWLIPKIELPRGLSIVIMIVAVVIIQSIILWRYTLPKININKNG
;
A
#
# COMPACT_ATOMS: atom_id res chain seq x y z
N MET A 1 22.29 -14.05 11.96
CA MET A 1 21.66 -12.75 11.59
C MET A 1 21.07 -12.69 10.17
N GLY A 2 21.35 -13.64 9.27
CA GLY A 2 20.95 -13.55 7.84
C GLY A 2 19.45 -13.68 7.52
N VAL A 3 18.72 -14.64 8.10
CA VAL A 3 17.32 -14.95 7.70
C VAL A 3 16.32 -13.84 8.05
N PHE A 4 16.48 -13.20 9.22
CA PHE A 4 15.64 -12.08 9.65
C PHE A 4 15.70 -10.91 8.67
N ASN A 5 16.92 -10.59 8.22
CA ASN A 5 17.15 -9.48 7.31
C ASN A 5 16.48 -9.75 5.96
N THR A 6 16.43 -11.01 5.52
CA THR A 6 15.78 -11.42 4.28
C THR A 6 14.25 -11.28 4.34
N VAL A 7 13.61 -11.74 5.43
CA VAL A 7 12.14 -11.66 5.56
C VAL A 7 11.68 -10.22 5.75
N ALA A 8 12.34 -9.46 6.63
CA ALA A 8 12.04 -8.04 6.86
C ALA A 8 12.21 -7.23 5.57
N LYS A 9 13.29 -7.44 4.82
CA LYS A 9 13.52 -6.81 3.51
C LYS A 9 12.45 -7.21 2.50
N LYS A 10 12.05 -8.49 2.47
CA LYS A 10 10.97 -8.97 1.59
C LYS A 10 9.64 -8.28 1.91
N ILE A 11 9.24 -8.22 3.18
CA ILE A 11 8.00 -7.54 3.61
C ILE A 11 8.05 -6.05 3.27
N LYS A 12 9.16 -5.37 3.55
CA LYS A 12 9.36 -3.96 3.17
C LYS A 12 9.18 -3.74 1.67
N ASN A 13 9.80 -4.60 0.85
CA ASN A 13 9.71 -4.47 -0.61
C ASN A 13 8.29 -4.74 -1.11
N LEU A 14 7.63 -5.78 -0.63
CA LEU A 14 6.24 -6.08 -0.99
C LEU A 14 5.28 -4.95 -0.57
N GLN A 15 5.50 -4.37 0.61
CA GLN A 15 4.75 -3.19 1.06
C GLN A 15 4.92 -2.01 0.11
N LEU A 16 6.17 -1.69 -0.24
CA LEU A 16 6.49 -0.56 -1.10
C LEU A 16 5.88 -0.75 -2.49
N TRP A 17 6.09 -1.92 -3.11
CA TRP A 17 5.56 -2.20 -4.45
C TRP A 17 4.03 -2.18 -4.44
N GLY A 18 3.37 -2.83 -3.47
CA GLY A 18 1.91 -2.80 -3.38
C GLY A 18 1.36 -1.38 -3.26
N LEU A 19 1.99 -0.53 -2.45
CA LEU A 19 1.60 0.88 -2.33
C LEU A 19 1.78 1.64 -3.65
N ILE A 20 2.92 1.46 -4.33
CA ILE A 20 3.20 2.12 -5.61
C ILE A 20 2.11 1.76 -6.62
N PHE A 21 1.82 0.47 -6.80
CA PHE A 21 0.81 0.03 -7.76
C PHE A 21 -0.59 0.60 -7.47
N ILE A 22 -1.01 0.59 -6.20
CA ILE A 22 -2.33 1.13 -5.80
C ILE A 22 -2.38 2.66 -5.95
N ALA A 23 -1.36 3.38 -5.46
CA ALA A 23 -1.30 4.83 -5.53
C ALA A 23 -1.18 5.31 -6.99
N SER A 24 -0.37 4.65 -7.82
CA SER A 24 -0.24 4.96 -9.25
C SER A 24 -1.53 4.63 -10.00
N SER A 25 -2.23 3.55 -9.65
CA SER A 25 -3.55 3.25 -10.22
C SER A 25 -4.57 4.35 -9.90
N ALA A 26 -4.67 4.77 -8.63
CA ALA A 26 -5.58 5.84 -8.22
C ALA A 26 -5.21 7.19 -8.88
N ALA A 27 -3.92 7.56 -8.84
CA ALA A 27 -3.43 8.79 -9.46
C ALA A 27 -3.67 8.80 -10.97
N GLY A 28 -3.44 7.69 -11.65
CA GLY A 28 -3.71 7.53 -13.07
C GLY A 28 -5.19 7.57 -13.38
N TRP A 29 -6.02 6.89 -12.59
CA TRP A 29 -7.47 6.90 -12.76
C TRP A 29 -8.03 8.32 -12.65
N TYR A 30 -7.80 9.00 -11.53
CA TYR A 30 -8.34 10.35 -11.35
C TYR A 30 -7.64 11.38 -12.23
N GLY A 31 -6.32 11.27 -12.44
CA GLY A 31 -5.56 12.20 -13.27
C GLY A 31 -5.92 12.15 -14.76
N TYR A 32 -6.22 10.96 -15.31
CA TYR A 32 -6.63 10.80 -16.72
C TYR A 32 -8.14 10.90 -16.94
N TYR A 33 -8.97 10.46 -15.99
CA TYR A 33 -10.43 10.51 -16.12
C TYR A 33 -10.96 11.95 -16.07
N LEU A 34 -10.39 12.81 -15.21
CA LEU A 34 -10.80 14.21 -15.07
C LEU A 34 -10.77 15.02 -16.39
N PRO A 35 -9.76 14.85 -17.27
CA PRO A 35 -9.70 15.62 -18.53
C PRO A 35 -10.27 14.95 -19.79
N ARG A 36 -10.45 13.62 -19.88
CA ARG A 36 -10.85 12.94 -21.15
C ARG A 36 -11.68 11.68 -20.92
N ALA A 37 -12.94 11.69 -21.36
CA ALA A 37 -13.90 10.58 -21.23
C ALA A 37 -13.54 9.34 -22.09
N ASP A 38 -12.79 9.52 -23.19
CA ASP A 38 -12.44 8.44 -24.13
C ASP A 38 -11.15 7.69 -23.76
N SER A 39 -10.66 7.86 -22.53
CA SER A 39 -9.35 7.34 -22.12
C SER A 39 -9.39 5.84 -21.86
N PHE A 40 -8.42 5.09 -22.40
CA PHE A 40 -8.31 3.65 -22.20
C PHE A 40 -7.81 3.30 -20.78
N MET A 41 -8.75 3.15 -19.84
CA MET A 41 -8.49 3.04 -18.39
C MET A 41 -7.97 1.67 -17.91
N ILE A 42 -7.92 0.67 -18.79
CA ILE A 42 -7.68 -0.73 -18.36
C ILE A 42 -6.30 -0.93 -17.73
N HIS A 43 -5.29 -0.18 -18.16
CA HIS A 43 -3.94 -0.25 -17.59
C HIS A 43 -3.92 0.17 -16.11
N TRP A 44 -4.73 1.16 -15.74
CA TRP A 44 -4.87 1.58 -14.34
C TRP A 44 -5.57 0.50 -13.51
N LEU A 45 -6.56 -0.19 -14.07
CA LEU A 45 -7.20 -1.34 -13.43
C LEU A 45 -6.22 -2.50 -13.24
N ILE A 46 -5.39 -2.80 -14.24
CA ILE A 46 -4.34 -3.83 -14.14
C ILE A 46 -3.37 -3.48 -13.00
N MET A 47 -2.98 -2.21 -12.88
CA MET A 47 -2.13 -1.77 -11.77
C MET A 47 -2.79 -1.94 -10.40
N LEU A 48 -4.10 -1.67 -10.29
CA LEU A 48 -4.84 -1.92 -9.05
C LEU A 48 -4.80 -3.40 -8.67
N VAL A 49 -5.13 -4.27 -9.63
CA VAL A 49 -5.16 -5.73 -9.41
C VAL A 49 -3.78 -6.24 -9.01
N ALA A 50 -2.71 -5.80 -9.69
CA ALA A 50 -1.35 -6.16 -9.33
C ALA A 50 -1.00 -5.72 -7.90
N GLY A 51 -1.36 -4.49 -7.52
CA GLY A 51 -1.17 -3.98 -6.16
C GLY A 51 -1.91 -4.80 -5.10
N CYS A 52 -3.18 -5.13 -5.36
CA CYS A 52 -4.00 -5.98 -4.48
C CYS A 52 -3.40 -7.37 -4.31
N VAL A 53 -2.90 -7.99 -5.38
CA VAL A 53 -2.23 -9.30 -5.33
C VAL A 53 -0.95 -9.23 -4.49
N ILE A 54 -0.14 -8.18 -4.65
CA ILE A 54 1.09 -7.99 -3.87
C ILE A 54 0.77 -7.82 -2.37
N TYR A 55 -0.22 -7.00 -2.03
CA TYR A 55 -0.69 -6.84 -0.65
C TYR A 55 -1.28 -8.13 -0.08
N GLY A 56 -2.10 -8.85 -0.86
CA GLY A 56 -2.63 -10.16 -0.48
C GLY A 56 -1.51 -11.16 -0.17
N TYR A 57 -0.50 -11.24 -1.03
CA TYR A 57 0.65 -12.11 -0.81
C TYR A 57 1.45 -11.73 0.44
N LYS A 58 1.75 -10.44 0.62
CA LYS A 58 2.42 -9.92 1.82
C LYS A 58 1.62 -10.22 3.10
N ASN A 59 0.31 -10.01 3.07
CA ASN A 59 -0.58 -10.24 4.20
C ASN A 59 -0.71 -11.71 4.55
N ASN A 60 -0.70 -12.60 3.56
CA ASN A 60 -0.64 -14.05 3.79
C ASN A 60 0.66 -14.45 4.52
N ILE A 61 1.81 -13.87 4.16
CA ILE A 61 3.07 -14.10 4.88
C ILE A 61 2.95 -13.63 6.34
N LEU A 62 2.45 -12.41 6.57
CA LEU A 62 2.28 -11.86 7.91
C LEU A 62 1.29 -12.67 8.76
N PHE A 63 0.21 -13.15 8.17
CA PHE A 63 -0.77 -14.00 8.85
C PHE A 63 -0.18 -15.36 9.24
N LYS A 64 0.61 -15.99 8.36
CA LYS A 64 1.33 -17.22 8.69
C LYS A 64 2.37 -17.02 9.80
N MET A 65 2.99 -15.84 9.89
CA MET A 65 3.98 -15.54 10.93
C MET A 65 3.36 -15.17 12.28
N PHE A 66 2.27 -14.40 12.29
CA PHE A 66 1.75 -13.78 13.52
C PHE A 66 0.31 -14.17 13.87
N GLY A 67 -0.38 -14.95 13.03
CA GLY A 67 -1.80 -15.26 13.16
C GLY A 67 -2.63 -13.99 13.32
N ASN A 68 -3.52 -13.98 14.32
CA ASN A 68 -4.42 -12.87 14.61
C ASN A 68 -3.69 -11.57 14.99
N LYS A 69 -2.41 -11.61 15.41
CA LYS A 69 -1.62 -10.40 15.72
C LYS A 69 -1.25 -9.58 14.48
N SER A 70 -1.45 -10.14 13.27
CA SER A 70 -1.26 -9.47 11.98
C SER A 70 -2.46 -8.65 11.52
N VAL A 71 -3.66 -8.93 12.03
CA VAL A 71 -4.94 -8.27 11.66
C VAL A 71 -4.86 -6.74 11.64
N PRO A 72 -4.32 -6.04 12.66
CA PRO A 72 -4.26 -4.58 12.63
C PRO A 72 -3.35 -4.04 11.52
N ILE A 73 -2.30 -4.78 11.13
CA ILE A 73 -1.43 -4.39 10.01
C ILE A 73 -2.20 -4.54 8.70
N ILE A 74 -2.85 -5.69 8.50
CA ILE A 74 -3.67 -5.97 7.31
C ILE A 74 -4.78 -4.93 7.15
N LEU A 75 -5.48 -4.61 8.24
CA LEU A 75 -6.54 -3.61 8.24
C LEU A 75 -5.99 -2.22 7.86
N SER A 76 -4.80 -1.86 8.34
CA SER A 76 -4.18 -0.60 7.97
C SER A 76 -3.86 -0.50 6.48
N ASP A 77 -3.44 -1.60 5.83
CA ASP A 77 -3.21 -1.61 4.39
C ASP A 77 -4.51 -1.43 3.60
N ILE A 78 -5.60 -2.04 4.07
CA ILE A 78 -6.93 -1.87 3.47
C ILE A 78 -7.39 -0.42 3.60
N ILE A 79 -7.24 0.18 4.79
CA ILE A 79 -7.60 1.58 5.04
C ILE A 79 -6.77 2.51 4.15
N ILE A 80 -5.46 2.30 4.05
CA ILE A 80 -4.58 3.10 3.20
C ILE A 80 -4.94 2.94 1.72
N SER A 81 -5.24 1.71 1.29
CA SER A 81 -5.68 1.45 -0.08
C SER A 81 -6.99 2.17 -0.39
N ALA A 82 -7.95 2.14 0.53
CA ALA A 82 -9.21 2.89 0.40
C ALA A 82 -8.96 4.41 0.39
N ALA A 83 -8.06 4.91 1.23
CA ALA A 83 -7.68 6.32 1.26
C ALA A 83 -7.11 6.79 -0.08
N CYS A 84 -6.33 5.95 -0.79
CA CYS A 84 -5.87 6.25 -2.15
C CYS A 84 -7.03 6.52 -3.13
N TRP A 85 -8.19 5.89 -2.94
CA TRP A 85 -9.35 6.07 -3.82
C TRP A 85 -10.32 7.16 -3.34
N LEU A 86 -10.24 7.58 -2.08
CA LEU A 86 -11.13 8.56 -1.48
C LEU A 86 -10.54 9.98 -1.48
N ILE A 87 -9.25 10.14 -1.17
CA ILE A 87 -8.61 11.47 -1.07
C ILE A 87 -8.66 12.25 -2.40
N PRO A 88 -8.38 11.64 -3.56
CA PRO A 88 -8.41 12.37 -4.84
C PRO A 88 -9.79 12.91 -5.24
N LYS A 89 -10.89 12.42 -4.62
CA LYS A 89 -12.25 12.92 -4.87
C LYS A 89 -12.47 14.33 -4.34
N ILE A 90 -11.58 14.82 -3.48
CA ILE A 90 -11.63 16.20 -3.01
C ILE A 90 -11.17 17.10 -4.17
N GLU A 91 -12.07 17.98 -4.61
CA GLU A 91 -11.83 18.93 -5.68
C GLU A 91 -10.85 20.01 -5.23
N LEU A 92 -9.55 19.73 -5.41
CA LEU A 92 -8.48 20.70 -5.22
C LEU A 92 -7.89 21.10 -6.57
N PRO A 93 -7.47 22.37 -6.70
CA PRO A 93 -6.97 22.88 -7.97
C PRO A 93 -5.74 22.09 -8.45
N ARG A 94 -5.68 21.87 -9.77
CA ARG A 94 -4.52 21.29 -10.48
C ARG A 94 -4.11 19.89 -9.99
N GLY A 95 -5.06 19.10 -9.48
CA GLY A 95 -4.76 17.74 -9.00
C GLY A 95 -3.94 17.71 -7.71
N LEU A 96 -3.92 18.81 -6.94
CA LEU A 96 -3.22 18.90 -5.66
C LEU A 96 -3.68 17.81 -4.68
N SER A 97 -4.94 17.38 -4.75
CA SER A 97 -5.48 16.26 -3.96
C SER A 97 -4.74 14.94 -4.21
N ILE A 98 -4.32 14.67 -5.45
CA ILE A 98 -3.53 13.49 -5.81
C ILE A 98 -2.13 13.58 -5.20
N VAL A 99 -1.49 14.75 -5.23
CA VAL A 99 -0.18 14.96 -4.62
C VAL A 99 -0.24 14.77 -3.11
N ILE A 100 -1.23 15.39 -2.45
CA ILE A 100 -1.48 15.25 -1.01
C ILE A 100 -1.72 13.78 -0.65
N MET A 101 -2.54 13.08 -1.45
CA MET A 101 -2.76 11.64 -1.28
C MET A 101 -1.44 10.88 -1.26
N ILE A 102 -0.60 11.01 -2.30
CA ILE A 102 0.67 10.28 -2.40
C ILE A 102 1.57 10.56 -1.20
N VAL A 103 1.75 11.83 -0.84
CA VAL A 103 2.61 12.22 0.29
C VAL A 103 2.09 11.64 1.61
N ALA A 104 0.79 11.80 1.88
CA ALA A 104 0.18 11.34 3.12
C ALA A 104 0.26 9.82 3.28
N VAL A 105 -0.09 9.06 2.23
CA VAL A 105 -0.09 7.60 2.31
C VAL A 105 1.33 7.03 2.44
N VAL A 106 2.32 7.63 1.77
CA VAL A 106 3.73 7.20 1.90
C VAL A 106 4.25 7.42 3.31
N ILE A 107 3.96 8.58 3.92
CA ILE A 107 4.38 8.89 5.29
C ILE A 107 3.71 7.92 6.28
N ILE A 108 2.39 7.79 6.22
CA ILE A 108 1.63 6.94 7.14
C ILE A 108 2.08 5.48 7.01
N GLN A 109 2.20 4.96 5.78
CA GLN A 109 2.64 3.58 5.56
C GLN A 109 4.07 3.34 6.07
N SER A 110 4.97 4.30 5.91
CA SER A 110 6.35 4.22 6.42
C SER A 110 6.39 4.15 7.94
N ILE A 111 5.55 4.95 8.62
CA ILE A 111 5.39 4.92 10.08
C ILE A 111 4.88 3.55 10.52
N ILE A 112 3.86 3.01 9.86
CA ILE A 112 3.28 1.70 10.21
C ILE A 112 4.31 0.57 10.04
N LEU A 113 5.06 0.61 8.94
CA LEU A 113 6.10 -0.37 8.68
C LEU A 113 7.18 -0.34 9.78
N TRP A 114 7.69 0.85 10.10
CA TRP A 114 8.81 1.00 11.04
C TRP A 114 8.42 0.79 12.50
N ARG A 115 7.25 1.29 12.93
CA ARG A 115 6.82 1.26 14.32
C ARG A 115 6.08 0.00 14.72
N TYR A 116 5.39 -0.66 13.78
CA TYR A 116 4.54 -1.80 14.11
C TYR A 116 4.95 -3.09 13.42
N THR A 117 5.26 -3.05 12.13
CA THR A 117 5.48 -4.28 11.33
C THR A 117 6.86 -4.87 11.57
N LEU A 118 7.93 -4.09 11.38
CA LEU A 118 9.31 -4.57 11.53
C LEU A 118 9.65 -5.02 12.98
N PRO A 119 9.22 -4.32 14.04
CA PRO A 119 9.48 -4.76 15.41
C PRO A 119 8.82 -6.11 15.74
N LYS A 120 7.59 -6.35 15.25
CA LYS A 120 6.90 -7.64 15.43
C LYS A 120 7.63 -8.80 14.75
N ILE A 121 8.23 -8.57 13.58
CA ILE A 121 9.09 -9.56 12.89
C ILE A 121 10.31 -9.89 13.75
N ASN A 122 10.88 -8.91 14.46
CA ASN A 122 12.07 -9.13 15.28
C ASN A 122 11.75 -9.94 16.54
N ILE A 123 10.62 -9.65 17.20
CA ILE A 123 10.22 -10.31 18.45
C ILE A 123 9.90 -11.79 18.23
N ASN A 124 9.22 -12.15 17.14
CA ASN A 124 8.83 -13.53 16.84
C ASN A 124 10.02 -14.46 16.48
N LYS A 125 11.23 -13.92 16.40
CA LYS A 125 12.45 -14.72 16.23
C LYS A 125 13.08 -15.11 17.58
N ASN A 126 12.78 -14.34 18.63
CA ASN A 126 13.41 -14.50 19.95
C ASN A 126 12.52 -15.25 20.95
N GLY A 127 11.30 -15.63 20.56
CA GLY A 127 10.43 -16.55 21.29
C GLY A 127 10.26 -17.83 20.49
#